data_AF-J3F4S1-F1
#
_entry.id   AF-J3F4S1-F1
#
_cell.length_a   1.000
_cell.length_b   1.000
_cell.length_c   1.000
_cell.angle_alpha   90.00
_cell.angle_beta   90.00
_cell.angle_gamma   90.00
#
_symmetry.space_group_name_H-M   'P 1'
#
loop_
_entity.id
_entity.type
_entity.pdbx_description
1 polymer ?
#
loop_
_entity_poly.entity_id
_entity_poly.type
_entity_poly.pdbx_seq_one_letter_code
_entity_poly.pdbx_strand_id
1 'polypeptide(L)' 'MTEASEAVNRYWFETLDQPLMRVPKAAPNLGSRKLSERTGMRLIRTDEDDFVGGRFPREIWEITREEWWRRQSVKP' A
#
# COMPACT_ATOMS: atom_id res chain seq x y z
N MET A 1 -5.82 3.69 11.45
CA MET A 1 -4.88 3.69 10.31
C MET A 1 -5.54 3.89 8.95
N THR A 2 -6.78 3.44 8.71
CA THR A 2 -7.45 3.63 7.40
C THR A 2 -7.56 5.09 6.98
N GLU A 3 -8.11 5.96 7.84
CA GLU A 3 -8.30 7.39 7.56
C GLU A 3 -6.97 8.08 7.19
N ALA A 4 -5.92 7.88 7.99
CA ALA A 4 -4.60 8.40 7.70
C ALA A 4 -4.04 7.87 6.37
N SER A 5 -4.22 6.58 6.07
CA SER A 5 -3.79 5.99 4.80
C SER A 5 -4.53 6.57 3.60
N GLU A 6 -5.82 6.86 3.73
CA GLU A 6 -6.60 7.48 2.65
C GLU A 6 -6.12 8.90 2.36
N ALA A 7 -5.87 9.69 3.41
CA ALA A 7 -5.34 11.05 3.27
C ALA A 7 -3.95 11.06 2.61
N VAL A 8 -3.05 10.17 3.05
CA VAL A 8 -1.70 10.06 2.48
C VAL A 8 -1.74 9.58 1.03
N ASN A 9 -2.58 8.57 0.71
CA ASN A 9 -2.70 8.09 -0.67
C ASN A 9 -3.23 9.19 -1.61
N ARG A 10 -4.23 9.96 -1.15
CA ARG A 10 -4.73 11.11 -1.90
C ARG A 10 -3.63 12.14 -2.15
N TYR A 11 -2.91 12.54 -1.10
CA TYR A 11 -1.83 13.50 -1.24
C TYR A 11 -0.72 13.01 -2.19
N TRP A 12 -0.33 11.74 -2.07
CA TRP A 12 0.68 11.12 -2.93
C TRP A 12 0.31 11.17 -4.42
N PHE A 13 -0.93 10.81 -4.75
CA PHE A 13 -1.39 10.72 -6.13
C PHE A 13 -1.90 12.05 -6.70
N GLU A 14 -2.64 12.84 -5.93
CA GLU A 14 -3.27 14.07 -6.42
C GLU A 14 -2.38 15.30 -6.24
N THR A 15 -1.60 15.37 -5.16
CA THR A 15 -0.78 16.56 -4.86
C THR A 15 0.67 16.39 -5.29
N LEU A 16 1.30 15.26 -4.98
CA LEU A 16 2.69 14.98 -5.37
C LEU A 16 2.82 14.44 -6.80
N ASP A 17 1.69 14.18 -7.48
CA ASP A 17 1.62 13.70 -8.86
C ASP A 17 2.42 12.40 -9.11
N GLN A 18 2.63 11.58 -8.07
CA GLN A 18 3.46 10.39 -8.19
C GLN A 18 2.73 9.30 -8.98
N PRO A 19 3.36 8.64 -9.97
CA PRO A 19 2.68 7.65 -10.80
C PRO A 19 2.49 6.30 -10.09
N LEU A 20 3.23 6.04 -9.02
CA LEU A 20 3.35 4.73 -8.38
C LEU A 20 3.50 4.89 -6.87
N MET A 21 2.83 4.03 -6.10
CA MET A 21 3.08 3.87 -4.68
C MET A 21 3.53 2.44 -4.39
N ARG A 22 4.64 2.30 -3.65
CA ARG A 22 5.11 1.02 -3.10
C ARG A 22 5.23 1.11 -1.59
N VAL A 23 4.65 0.14 -0.87
CA VAL A 23 4.69 0.10 0.58
C VAL A 23 5.21 -1.25 1.07
N PRO A 24 6.40 -1.28 1.71
CA PRO A 24 6.91 -2.49 2.34
C PRO A 24 6.19 -2.75 3.67
N LYS A 25 6.03 -4.01 4.04
CA LYS A 25 5.54 -4.43 5.36
C LYS A 25 6.05 -5.82 5.72
N ALA A 26 6.24 -6.09 7.01
CA ALA A 26 6.48 -7.44 7.47
C ALA A 26 5.27 -8.32 7.16
N ALA A 27 5.48 -9.49 6.55
CA ALA A 27 4.43 -10.45 6.20
C ALA A 27 3.55 -10.87 7.41
N PRO A 28 4.07 -10.99 8.65
CA PRO A 28 3.24 -11.24 9.82
C PRO A 28 2.27 -10.09 10.18
N ASN A 29 2.45 -8.87 9.64
CA ASN A 29 1.56 -7.74 9.87
C ASN A 29 0.29 -7.85 9.01
N LEU A 30 -0.61 -8.76 9.40
CA LEU A 30 -1.86 -9.05 8.70
C LEU A 30 -2.77 -7.83 8.59
N GLY A 31 -2.75 -6.91 9.57
CA GLY A 31 -3.56 -5.69 9.54
C GLY A 31 -3.13 -4.76 8.39
N SER A 32 -1.83 -4.54 8.24
CA SER A 32 -1.28 -3.75 7.13
C SER A 32 -1.47 -4.46 5.78
N ARG A 33 -1.37 -5.79 5.74
CA ARG A 33 -1.66 -6.58 4.53
C ARG A 33 -3.10 -6.35 4.05
N LYS A 34 -4.09 -6.59 4.93
CA LYS A 34 -5.52 -6.40 4.63
C LYS A 34 -5.85 -4.98 4.18
N LEU A 35 -5.16 -3.98 4.75
CA LEU A 35 -5.32 -2.59 4.31
C LEU A 35 -4.88 -2.42 2.85
N SER A 36 -3.70 -2.93 2.47
CA SER A 36 -3.22 -2.88 1.08
C SER A 36 -4.18 -3.55 0.11
N GLU A 37 -4.61 -4.78 0.42
CA GLU A 37 -5.60 -5.53 -0.38
C GLU A 37 -6.88 -4.72 -0.59
N ARG A 38 -7.48 -4.19 0.49
CA ARG A 38 -8.71 -3.40 0.41
C ARG A 38 -8.53 -2.09 -0.36
N THR A 39 -7.37 -1.45 -0.26
CA THR A 39 -7.07 -0.23 -1.03
C THR A 39 -6.76 -0.51 -2.51
N GLY A 40 -6.70 -1.78 -2.92
CA GLY A 40 -6.50 -2.18 -4.31
C GLY A 40 -5.04 -2.34 -4.73
N MET A 41 -4.13 -2.47 -3.77
CA MET A 41 -2.73 -2.79 -4.05
C MET A 41 -2.56 -4.27 -4.38
N ARG A 42 -1.52 -4.58 -5.15
CA ARG A 42 -1.04 -5.94 -5.45
C ARG A 42 0.30 -6.23 -4.78
N LEU A 43 0.52 -7.47 -4.36
CA LEU A 43 1.82 -7.95 -3.94
C LEU A 43 2.72 -8.13 -5.18
N ILE A 44 3.89 -7.50 -5.20
CA ILE A 44 4.82 -7.58 -6.34
C ILE A 44 6.13 -8.31 -6.01
N ARG A 45 6.49 -8.40 -4.73
CA ARG A 45 7.72 -9.04 -4.29
C ARG A 45 7.61 -9.48 -2.83
N THR A 46 8.25 -10.60 -2.54
CA THR A 46 8.54 -11.06 -1.18
C THR A 46 10.04 -11.28 -1.05
N ASP A 47 10.63 -10.76 0.03
CA ASP A 47 12.02 -10.98 0.42
C ASP A 47 12.14 -11.01 1.95
N GLU A 48 13.34 -10.90 2.52
CA GLU A 48 13.55 -10.77 3.96
C GLU A 48 14.07 -9.38 4.32
N ASP A 49 13.73 -8.90 5.51
CA ASP A 49 14.25 -7.63 6.03
C ASP A 49 14.30 -7.64 7.57
N ASP A 50 15.05 -6.70 8.13
CA ASP A 50 15.16 -6.52 9.57
C ASP A 50 14.09 -5.54 10.08
N PHE A 51 13.28 -6.00 11.03
CA PHE A 51 12.29 -5.18 11.72
C PHE A 51 12.64 -5.10 13.21
N VAL A 52 11.99 -4.21 13.95
CA VAL A 52 12.18 -4.07 15.41
C VAL A 52 11.99 -5.39 16.16
N GLY A 53 11.10 -6.27 15.68
CA GLY A 53 10.86 -7.60 16.26
C GLY A 53 11.78 -8.71 15.77
N GLY A 54 12.81 -8.39 14.97
CA GLY A 54 13.73 -9.35 14.36
C GLY A 54 13.58 -9.45 12.84
N ARG A 55 14.26 -10.44 12.26
CA ARG A 55 14.24 -10.71 10.82
C ARG A 55 12.95 -11.40 10.43
N PHE A 56 12.22 -10.81 9.49
CA PHE A 56 10.96 -11.36 8.98
C PHE A 56 10.90 -11.34 7.46
N PRO A 57 10.06 -12.19 6.86
CA PRO A 57 9.65 -11.99 5.48
C PRO A 57 9.00 -10.62 5.33
N ARG A 58 9.43 -9.86 4.32
CA ARG A 58 8.86 -8.57 3.93
C ARG A 58 8.13 -8.72 2.61
N GLU A 59 6.95 -8.11 2.55
CA GLU A 59 6.15 -7.98 1.35
C GLU A 59 6.20 -6.56 0.82
N ILE A 60 6.33 -6.41 -0.50
CA ILE A 60 6.22 -5.12 -1.19
C ILE A 60 4.92 -5.09 -1.96
N TRP A 61 4.06 -4.15 -1.58
CA TRP A 61 2.75 -3.93 -2.19
C TRP A 61 2.76 -2.69 -3.07
N GLU A 62 2.06 -2.72 -4.19
CA GLU A 62 2.07 -1.68 -5.22
C GLU A 62 0.67 -1.32 -5.72
N ILE A 63 0.44 -0.05 -6.03
CA ILE A 63 -0.69 0.43 -6.84
C ILE A 63 -0.22 1.61 -7.70
N THR A 64 -0.67 1.66 -8.96
CA THR A 64 -0.44 2.83 -9.82
C THR A 64 -1.49 3.91 -9.58
N ARG A 65 -1.19 5.13 -9.99
CA ARG A 65 -2.12 6.24 -9.91
C ARG A 65 -3.41 6.00 -10.70
N GLU A 66 -3.31 5.40 -11.88
CA GLU A 66 -4.45 5.07 -12.74
C GLU A 66 -5.34 4.00 -12.11
N GLU A 67 -4.73 2.98 -11.50
CA GLU A 67 -5.46 1.96 -10.74
C GLU A 67 -6.18 2.57 -9.55
N TRP A 68 -5.51 3.47 -8.82
CA TRP A 68 -6.11 4.18 -7.71
C TRP A 68 -7.30 5.05 -8.15
N TRP A 69 -7.16 5.82 -9.23
CA TRP A 69 -8.24 6.65 -9.77
C TRP A 69 -9.45 5.84 -10.23
N ARG A 70 -9.23 4.74 -10.96
CA ARG A 70 -10.32 3.84 -11.38
C ARG A 70 -11.15 3.36 -10.19
N ARG A 71 -10.53 3.20 -9.01
CA ARG A 71 -11.22 2.83 -7.78
C ARG A 71 -11.96 4.00 -7.13
N GLN A 72 -11.45 5.23 -7.23
CA GLN A 72 -12.15 6.41 -6.71
C GLN A 72 -13.37 6.77 -7.56
N SER A 73 -13.31 6.56 -8.87
CA SER A 73 -14.42 6.82 -9.80
C SER A 73 -15.56 5.80 -9.68
N VAL A 74 -15.29 4.63 -9.11
CA VAL A 74 -16.30 3.63 -8.77
C VAL A 74 -16.67 3.82 -7.30
N LYS A 75 -17.34 4.94 -7.00
CA LYS A 75 -18.11 5.10 -5.77
C LYS A 75 -19.60 5.10 -6.15
N PRO A 76 -20.48 4.36 -5.45
CA PRO A 76 -21.92 4.56 -5.59
C PRO A 76 -22.33 5.99 -5.19
#